data_AF-A0A965KZP7-F1
#
_entry.id   AF-A0A965KZP7-F1
#
_cell.length_a   1.000
_cell.length_b   1.000
_cell.length_c   1.000
_cell.angle_alpha   90.00
_cell.angle_beta   90.00
_cell.angle_gamma   90.00
#
_symmetry.space_group_name_H-M   'P 1'
#
loop_
_entity.id
_entity.type
_entity.pdbx_description
1 polymer ?
#
loop_
_entity_poly.entity_id
_entity_poly.type
_entity_poly.pdbx_seq_one_letter_code
_entity_poly.pdbx_strand_id
1 'polypeptide(L)'
;MSKLEHARVSPPLKWSDYVFICLLCINLIGVILLGRNIYIQGDKLEQARKNAEFVVAWADGVDEDMDAGKPISPPKCTPATDKDLKTAKFQLNTWGECITSLFGLKGKFPEITNTFMKDGLIYAKKCDREHLESKGALVFERLQTGPTGSPVVSELKDTDVLLSGMEFRINLCDRGFRLIKIGEAKL
;
A
#
# COMPACT_ATOMS: atom_id res chain seq x y z
N MET A 1 16.76 -57.85 -54.76
CA MET A 1 17.23 -57.71 -53.37
C MET A 1 16.49 -56.54 -52.73
N SER A 2 15.40 -56.82 -52.01
CA SER A 2 14.67 -55.81 -51.24
C SER A 2 15.05 -55.95 -49.78
N LYS A 3 15.70 -54.93 -49.21
CA LYS A 3 16.13 -54.89 -47.82
C LYS A 3 14.94 -54.38 -47.02
N LEU A 4 14.21 -55.29 -46.36
CA LEU A 4 13.09 -54.96 -45.46
C LEU A 4 13.62 -54.14 -44.29
N GLU A 5 13.41 -52.82 -44.35
CA GLU A 5 13.55 -51.91 -43.24
C GLU A 5 12.71 -52.44 -42.07
N HIS A 6 13.39 -52.92 -41.03
CA HIS A 6 12.74 -53.22 -39.77
C HIS A 6 12.23 -51.91 -39.19
N ALA A 7 10.92 -51.70 -39.27
CA ALA A 7 10.22 -50.68 -38.53
C ALA A 7 10.60 -50.84 -37.05
N ARG A 8 11.38 -49.90 -36.51
CA ARG A 8 11.63 -49.81 -35.07
C ARG A 8 10.29 -49.51 -34.41
N VAL A 9 9.59 -50.56 -33.98
CA VAL A 9 8.52 -50.43 -33.01
C VAL A 9 9.21 -50.03 -31.70
N SER A 10 9.05 -48.76 -31.31
CA SER A 10 9.51 -48.29 -30.00
C SER A 10 8.94 -49.22 -28.94
N PRO A 11 9.76 -49.70 -27.97
CA PRO A 11 9.26 -50.56 -26.92
C PRO A 11 8.11 -49.84 -26.17
N PRO A 12 7.04 -50.56 -25.78
CA PRO A 12 5.94 -49.95 -25.04
C PRO A 12 6.46 -49.36 -23.73
N LEU A 13 5.88 -48.22 -23.31
CA LEU A 13 6.25 -47.56 -22.06
C LEU A 13 6.18 -48.56 -20.90
N LYS A 14 7.24 -48.60 -20.10
CA LYS A 14 7.26 -49.40 -18.88
C LYS A 14 6.44 -48.70 -17.80
N TRP A 15 5.94 -49.46 -16.83
CA TRP A 15 5.21 -48.91 -15.68
C TRP A 15 6.01 -47.83 -14.94
N SER A 16 7.34 -47.99 -14.85
CA SER A 16 8.26 -46.98 -14.32
C SER A 16 8.19 -45.65 -15.07
N ASP A 17 8.01 -45.69 -16.39
CA ASP A 17 7.98 -44.50 -17.25
C ASP A 17 6.68 -43.72 -17.01
N TYR A 18 5.56 -44.41 -16.82
CA TYR A 18 4.28 -43.79 -16.45
C TYR A 18 4.36 -43.11 -15.08
N VAL A 19 4.98 -43.75 -14.08
CA VAL A 19 5.18 -43.15 -12.75
C VAL A 19 6.09 -41.91 -12.85
N PHE A 20 7.17 -42.00 -13.60
CA PHE A 20 8.09 -40.87 -13.80
C PHE A 20 7.41 -39.68 -14.50
N ILE A 21 6.66 -39.93 -15.58
CA ILE A 21 5.90 -38.88 -16.29
C ILE A 21 4.85 -38.26 -15.36
N CYS A 22 4.14 -39.05 -14.57
CA CYS A 22 3.17 -38.55 -13.61
C CYS A 22 3.84 -37.61 -12.59
N LEU A 23 5.00 -37.99 -12.05
CA LEU A 23 5.77 -37.13 -11.14
C LEU A 23 6.23 -35.83 -11.82
N LEU A 24 6.67 -35.88 -13.08
CA LEU A 24 7.00 -34.66 -13.84
C LEU A 24 5.80 -33.75 -14.03
N CYS A 25 4.63 -34.30 -14.36
CA CYS A 25 3.39 -33.53 -14.47
C CYS A 25 2.99 -32.88 -13.14
N ILE A 26 3.09 -33.61 -12.02
CA ILE A 26 2.80 -33.06 -10.69
C ILE A 26 3.75 -31.92 -10.35
N ASN A 27 5.05 -32.08 -10.61
CA ASN A 27 6.04 -31.02 -10.37
C ASN A 27 5.75 -29.79 -11.24
N LEU A 28 5.43 -29.97 -12.53
CA LEU A 28 5.10 -28.88 -13.44
C LEU A 28 3.86 -28.11 -12.96
N ILE A 29 2.79 -28.83 -12.59
CA ILE A 29 1.57 -28.21 -12.03
C ILE A 29 1.90 -27.45 -10.74
N GLY A 30 2.71 -28.03 -9.86
CA GLY A 30 3.16 -27.39 -8.62
C GLY A 30 3.85 -26.05 -8.87
N VAL A 31 4.81 -26.01 -9.80
CA VAL A 31 5.53 -24.77 -10.15
C VAL A 31 4.59 -23.72 -10.77
N ILE A 32 3.67 -24.13 -11.65
CA ILE A 32 2.70 -23.22 -12.26
C ILE A 32 1.79 -22.58 -11.21
N LEU A 33 1.28 -23.37 -10.26
CA LEU A 33 0.40 -22.87 -9.20
C LEU A 33 1.14 -21.93 -8.25
N LEU A 34 2.39 -22.27 -7.87
CA LEU A 34 3.23 -21.41 -7.04
C LEU A 34 3.55 -20.09 -7.76
N GLY A 35 3.94 -20.16 -9.03
CA GLY A 35 4.23 -18.99 -9.86
C GLY A 35 3.02 -18.06 -9.98
N ARG A 36 1.83 -18.63 -10.27
CA ARG A 36 0.58 -17.87 -10.36
C ARG A 36 0.25 -17.17 -9.04
N ASN A 37 0.40 -17.85 -7.90
CA ASN A 37 0.09 -17.26 -6.60
C ASN A 37 1.05 -16.09 -6.29
N ILE A 38 2.35 -16.27 -6.53
CA ILE A 38 3.34 -15.19 -6.34
C ILE A 38 3.03 -14.00 -7.23
N TYR A 39 2.69 -14.24 -8.50
CA TYR A 39 2.32 -13.19 -9.44
C TYR A 39 1.10 -12.38 -8.97
N ILE A 40 0.01 -13.05 -8.57
CA ILE A 40 -1.21 -12.37 -8.08
C ILE A 40 -0.90 -11.53 -6.84
N GLN A 41 -0.07 -12.04 -5.92
CA GLN A 41 0.31 -11.28 -4.72
C GLN A 41 1.19 -10.07 -5.07
N GLY A 42 2.08 -10.20 -6.05
CA GLY A 42 2.89 -9.09 -6.55
C GLY A 42 2.05 -8.01 -7.23
N ASP A 43 1.11 -8.40 -8.09
CA ASP A 43 0.22 -7.45 -8.76
C ASP A 43 -0.64 -6.64 -7.77
N LYS A 44 -1.19 -7.30 -6.74
CA LYS A 44 -1.91 -6.62 -5.65
C LYS A 44 -1.03 -5.60 -4.92
N LEU A 45 0.23 -5.94 -4.66
CA LEU A 45 1.18 -5.05 -4.00
C LEU A 45 1.49 -3.83 -4.85
N GLU A 46 1.73 -4.02 -6.15
CA GLU A 46 2.00 -2.91 -7.08
C GLU A 46 0.79 -1.98 -7.23
N GLN A 47 -0.44 -2.52 -7.27
CA GLN A 47 -1.64 -1.71 -7.25
C GLN A 47 -1.79 -0.91 -5.96
N ALA A 48 -1.55 -1.53 -4.79
CA ALA A 48 -1.59 -0.83 -3.51
C ALA A 48 -0.50 0.25 -3.41
N ARG A 49 0.68 -0.01 -3.98
CA ARG A 49 1.77 0.96 -4.08
C ARG A 49 1.37 2.16 -4.93
N LYS A 50 0.77 1.95 -6.11
CA LYS A 50 0.26 3.04 -6.94
C LYS A 50 -0.78 3.89 -6.22
N ASN A 51 -1.70 3.25 -5.49
CA ASN A 51 -2.67 3.98 -4.66
C ASN A 51 -1.97 4.85 -3.60
N ALA A 52 -0.92 4.33 -2.96
CA ALA A 52 -0.12 5.09 -2.02
C ALA A 52 0.63 6.25 -2.68
N GLU A 53 1.19 6.05 -3.88
CA GLU A 53 1.88 7.08 -4.67
C GLU A 53 0.93 8.23 -5.06
N PHE A 54 -0.34 7.94 -5.37
CA PHE A 54 -1.36 8.99 -5.57
C PHE A 54 -1.59 9.84 -4.32
N VAL A 55 -1.57 9.22 -3.13
CA VAL A 55 -1.72 9.92 -1.86
C VAL A 55 -0.48 10.76 -1.54
N VAL A 56 0.73 10.26 -1.84
CA VAL A 56 1.97 11.05 -1.73
C VAL A 56 1.92 12.26 -2.66
N ALA A 57 1.60 12.07 -3.93
CA ALA A 57 1.51 13.16 -4.91
C ALA A 57 0.47 14.22 -4.51
N TRP A 58 -0.65 13.80 -3.88
CA TRP A 58 -1.58 14.74 -3.30
C TRP A 58 -0.97 15.52 -2.14
N ALA A 59 -0.29 14.85 -1.21
CA ALA A 59 0.32 15.50 -0.06
C ALA A 59 1.40 16.51 -0.48
N ASP A 60 2.22 16.16 -1.46
CA ASP A 60 3.21 17.09 -2.05
C ASP A 60 2.50 18.30 -2.69
N GLY A 61 1.40 18.07 -3.41
CA GLY A 61 0.58 19.15 -3.96
C GLY A 61 -0.06 20.05 -2.90
N VAL A 62 -0.33 19.54 -1.69
CA VAL A 62 -0.82 20.37 -0.57
C VAL A 62 0.26 21.33 -0.11
N ASP A 63 1.51 20.88 0.06
CA ASP A 63 2.65 21.73 0.45
C ASP A 63 2.84 22.86 -0.59
N GLU A 64 2.85 22.52 -1.88
CA GLU A 64 2.97 23.50 -2.98
C GLU A 64 1.81 24.51 -3.00
N ASP A 65 0.57 24.04 -2.82
CA ASP A 65 -0.60 24.92 -2.80
C ASP A 65 -0.59 25.83 -1.58
N MET A 66 -0.08 25.36 -0.44
CA MET A 66 0.08 26.19 0.76
C MET A 66 1.13 27.29 0.58
N ASP A 67 2.28 26.94 0.02
CA ASP A 67 3.34 27.90 -0.31
C ASP A 67 2.84 28.96 -1.32
N ALA A 68 1.94 28.56 -2.22
CA ALA A 68 1.29 29.45 -3.19
C ALA A 68 0.06 30.20 -2.62
N GLY A 69 -0.36 29.94 -1.38
CA GLY A 69 -1.54 30.55 -0.75
C GLY A 69 -2.89 30.14 -1.38
N LYS A 70 -2.94 28.98 -2.02
CA LYS A 70 -4.13 28.41 -2.65
C LYS A 70 -4.98 27.62 -1.65
N PRO A 71 -6.29 27.46 -1.90
CA PRO A 71 -7.15 26.66 -1.03
C PRO A 71 -6.85 25.16 -1.15
N ILE A 72 -6.65 24.50 -0.01
CA ILE A 72 -6.37 23.06 0.07
C ILE A 72 -7.64 22.24 -0.09
N SER A 73 -7.53 21.16 -0.87
CA SER A 73 -8.60 20.20 -1.11
C SER A 73 -8.19 18.81 -0.64
N PRO A 74 -8.88 18.20 0.34
CA PRO A 74 -10.08 18.70 1.02
C PRO A 74 -9.82 19.83 2.03
N PRO A 75 -10.78 20.76 2.28
CA PRO A 75 -10.62 21.84 3.27
C PRO A 75 -10.39 21.37 4.71
N LYS A 76 -10.81 20.14 5.02
CA LYS A 76 -10.57 19.48 6.31
C LYS A 76 -9.15 18.99 6.49
N CYS A 77 -8.35 18.99 5.43
CA CYS A 77 -6.92 18.72 5.47
C CYS A 77 -6.08 20.00 5.50
N THR A 78 -6.70 21.19 5.52
CA THR A 78 -5.97 22.45 5.63
C THR A 78 -5.35 22.55 7.03
N PRO A 79 -4.01 22.61 7.14
CA PRO A 79 -3.36 22.81 8.43
C PRO A 79 -3.48 24.27 8.88
N ALA A 80 -3.44 24.48 10.19
CA ALA A 80 -3.48 25.82 10.77
C ALA A 80 -2.11 26.50 10.68
N THR A 81 -2.10 27.77 10.25
CA THR A 81 -0.91 28.62 10.28
C THR A 81 -0.77 29.36 11.62
N ASP A 82 0.40 29.94 11.89
CA ASP A 82 0.62 30.78 13.08
C ASP A 82 -0.34 31.98 13.19
N LYS A 83 -0.88 32.45 12.05
CA LYS A 83 -1.87 33.53 12.01
C LYS A 83 -3.25 33.03 12.43
N ASP A 84 -3.60 31.83 12.01
CA ASP A 84 -4.87 31.18 12.37
C ASP A 84 -4.93 30.87 13.87
N LEU A 85 -3.82 30.40 14.44
CA LEU A 85 -3.69 30.14 15.87
C LEU A 85 -3.88 31.40 16.75
N LYS A 86 -3.60 32.59 16.20
CA LYS A 86 -3.80 33.88 16.88
C LYS A 86 -5.20 34.44 16.69
N THR A 87 -6.02 33.84 15.84
CA THR A 87 -7.39 34.28 15.56
C THR A 87 -8.35 33.65 16.58
N ALA A 88 -9.05 34.49 17.34
CA ALA A 88 -10.03 34.02 18.30
C ALA A 88 -11.13 33.22 17.59
N LYS A 89 -11.37 31.97 18.04
CA LYS A 89 -12.34 31.01 17.49
C LYS A 89 -11.97 30.34 16.16
N PHE A 90 -10.70 30.33 15.76
CA PHE A 90 -10.30 29.49 14.63
C PHE A 90 -10.54 28.00 14.94
N GLN A 91 -11.22 27.29 14.03
CA GLN A 91 -11.48 25.87 14.18
C GLN A 91 -10.30 25.07 13.62
N LEU A 92 -9.59 24.37 14.51
CA LEU A 92 -8.47 23.51 14.16
C LEU A 92 -8.98 22.23 13.49
N ASN A 93 -8.44 21.92 12.31
CA ASN A 93 -8.67 20.65 11.66
C ASN A 93 -7.83 19.55 12.31
N THR A 94 -8.38 18.35 12.41
CA THR A 94 -7.68 17.18 12.94
C THR A 94 -7.37 16.17 11.84
N TRP A 95 -6.37 15.34 12.07
CA TRP A 95 -6.00 14.26 11.17
C TRP A 95 -7.15 13.31 10.88
N GLY A 96 -7.96 12.96 11.88
CA GLY A 96 -9.12 12.08 11.69
C GLY A 96 -10.18 12.68 10.76
N GLU A 97 -10.44 13.99 10.85
CA GLU A 97 -11.34 14.70 9.92
C GLU A 97 -10.77 14.76 8.50
N CYS A 98 -9.47 14.99 8.37
CA CYS A 98 -8.78 14.97 7.08
C CYS A 98 -8.84 13.59 6.42
N ILE A 99 -8.45 12.53 7.13
CA ILE A 99 -8.47 11.16 6.63
C ILE A 99 -9.88 10.72 6.20
N THR A 100 -10.89 11.08 6.99
CA THR A 100 -12.29 10.82 6.65
C THR A 100 -12.69 11.56 5.36
N SER A 101 -12.16 12.76 5.14
CA SER A 101 -12.39 13.55 3.92
C SER A 101 -11.57 13.06 2.72
N LEU A 102 -10.52 12.25 2.93
CA LEU A 102 -9.74 11.64 1.86
C LEU A 102 -10.34 10.30 1.42
N PHE A 103 -10.63 9.42 2.38
CA PHE A 103 -10.97 8.01 2.12
C PHE A 103 -12.41 7.63 2.51
N GLY A 104 -13.20 8.56 3.04
CA GLY A 104 -14.61 8.32 3.33
C GLY A 104 -15.45 8.13 2.05
N LEU A 105 -16.74 7.80 2.22
CA LEU A 105 -17.68 7.52 1.11
C LEU A 105 -17.79 8.64 0.06
N LYS A 106 -17.54 9.90 0.47
CA LYS A 106 -17.51 11.10 -0.39
C LYS A 106 -16.13 11.77 -0.37
N GLY A 107 -15.09 10.98 -0.10
CA GLY A 107 -13.73 11.46 0.02
C GLY A 107 -13.13 11.85 -1.32
N LYS A 108 -11.93 12.41 -1.27
CA LYS A 108 -11.14 12.78 -2.46
C LYS A 108 -10.76 11.58 -3.33
N PHE A 109 -10.59 10.40 -2.71
CA PHE A 109 -10.11 9.19 -3.38
C PHE A 109 -11.12 8.04 -3.29
N PRO A 110 -12.29 8.15 -3.95
CA PRO A 110 -13.29 7.08 -3.95
C PRO A 110 -12.80 5.81 -4.67
N GLU A 111 -11.84 5.92 -5.58
CA GLU A 111 -11.25 4.81 -6.32
C GLU A 111 -10.21 4.01 -5.52
N ILE A 112 -9.68 4.57 -4.43
CA ILE A 112 -8.67 3.88 -3.63
C ILE A 112 -9.36 2.84 -2.74
N THR A 113 -9.08 1.56 -3.03
CA THR A 113 -9.55 0.41 -2.25
C THR A 113 -8.41 -0.50 -1.84
N ASN A 114 -8.62 -1.32 -0.81
CA ASN A 114 -7.66 -2.33 -0.40
C ASN A 114 -7.62 -3.48 -1.44
N THR A 115 -6.46 -3.69 -2.07
CA THR A 115 -6.27 -4.69 -3.14
C THR A 115 -6.01 -6.10 -2.58
N PHE A 116 -5.63 -6.19 -1.31
CA PHE A 116 -5.32 -7.45 -0.65
C PHE A 116 -6.59 -8.14 -0.15
N MET A 117 -7.51 -7.38 0.44
CA MET A 117 -8.75 -7.86 1.01
C MET A 117 -9.93 -6.97 0.64
N LYS A 118 -11.03 -7.61 0.22
CA LYS A 118 -12.24 -6.93 -0.27
C LYS A 118 -12.85 -5.97 0.76
N ASP A 119 -12.84 -6.37 2.03
CA ASP A 119 -13.32 -5.59 3.17
C ASP A 119 -12.16 -5.08 4.05
N GLY A 120 -10.95 -5.01 3.46
CA GLY A 120 -9.75 -4.54 4.14
C GLY A 120 -9.77 -3.03 4.36
N LEU A 121 -9.03 -2.56 5.35
CA LEU A 121 -8.92 -1.14 5.64
C LEU A 121 -8.14 -0.43 4.53
N ILE A 122 -8.60 0.76 4.13
CA ILE A 122 -7.85 1.63 3.21
C ILE A 122 -6.65 2.25 3.94
N TYR A 123 -6.86 2.65 5.20
CA TYR A 123 -5.83 3.15 6.09
C TYR A 123 -5.92 2.43 7.44
N ALA A 124 -4.77 2.26 8.10
CA ALA A 124 -4.68 1.69 9.43
C ALA A 124 -3.75 2.53 10.29
N LYS A 125 -4.01 2.55 11.59
CA LYS A 125 -3.15 3.22 12.59
C LYS A 125 -1.78 2.56 12.69
N LYS A 126 -1.76 1.24 12.52
CA LYS A 126 -0.55 0.42 12.58
C LYS A 126 -0.70 -0.78 11.65
N CYS A 127 0.42 -1.24 11.11
CA CYS A 127 0.51 -2.52 10.40
C CYS A 127 0.74 -3.64 11.43
N ASP A 128 -0.29 -4.44 11.69
CA ASP A 128 -0.30 -5.41 12.79
C ASP A 128 -0.80 -6.78 12.35
N ARG A 129 -0.14 -7.84 12.84
CA ARG A 129 -0.46 -9.24 12.53
C ARG A 129 -1.72 -9.71 13.24
N GLU A 130 -2.09 -9.09 14.36
CA GLU A 130 -3.32 -9.38 15.08
C GLU A 130 -4.55 -8.83 14.35
N HIS A 131 -4.37 -7.77 13.57
CA HIS A 131 -5.40 -7.07 12.81
C HIS A 131 -5.19 -7.31 11.32
N LEU A 132 -5.61 -8.48 10.82
CA LEU A 132 -5.37 -8.91 9.46
C LEU A 132 -5.85 -7.89 8.41
N GLU A 133 -6.90 -7.13 8.74
CA GLU A 133 -7.49 -6.02 7.98
C GLU A 133 -6.53 -4.87 7.65
N SER A 134 -5.42 -4.74 8.39
CA SER A 134 -4.39 -3.76 8.09
C SER A 134 -3.55 -4.12 6.87
N LYS A 135 -3.60 -5.38 6.39
CA LYS A 135 -2.85 -5.81 5.21
C LYS A 135 -3.29 -5.02 3.99
N GLY A 136 -2.34 -4.39 3.31
CA GLY A 136 -2.60 -3.53 2.14
C GLY A 136 -3.07 -2.13 2.50
N ALA A 137 -3.21 -1.81 3.79
CA ALA A 137 -3.63 -0.49 4.23
C ALA A 137 -2.47 0.50 4.22
N LEU A 138 -2.80 1.77 4.00
CA LEU A 138 -1.89 2.90 4.20
C LEU A 138 -1.70 3.17 5.69
N VAL A 139 -0.47 3.43 6.10
CA VAL A 139 -0.12 3.77 7.48
C VAL A 139 0.61 5.10 7.46
N PHE A 140 0.07 6.06 8.19
CA PHE A 140 0.60 7.41 8.28
C PHE A 140 1.31 7.60 9.61
N GLU A 141 2.58 7.96 9.54
CA GLU A 141 3.42 8.16 10.72
C GLU A 141 3.90 9.60 10.77
N ARG A 142 3.76 10.26 11.92
CA ARG A 142 4.28 11.60 12.12
C ARG A 142 5.80 11.58 12.25
N LEU A 143 6.47 12.50 11.57
CA LEU A 143 7.90 12.75 11.69
C LEU A 143 8.09 13.98 12.58
N GLN A 144 8.95 13.85 13.59
CA GLN A 144 9.33 14.95 14.47
C GLN A 144 10.85 14.98 14.62
N THR A 145 11.44 16.16 14.68
CA THR A 145 12.85 16.31 15.00
C THR A 145 13.09 15.88 16.44
N GLY A 146 13.85 14.79 16.63
CA GLY A 146 14.19 14.29 17.94
C GLY A 146 15.15 15.22 18.69
N PRO A 147 15.34 15.01 20.00
CA PRO A 147 16.26 15.81 20.81
C PRO A 147 17.71 15.81 20.30
N THR A 148 18.11 14.74 19.60
CA THR A 148 19.43 14.55 19.00
C THR A 148 19.53 15.01 17.55
N GLY A 149 18.47 15.62 17.01
CA GLY A 149 18.35 15.99 15.60
C GLY A 149 17.96 14.85 14.65
N SER A 150 17.94 13.60 15.12
CA SER A 150 17.44 12.46 14.32
C SER A 150 15.91 12.44 14.27
N PRO A 151 15.29 12.08 13.13
CA PRO A 151 13.84 12.04 13.02
C PRO A 151 13.26 10.92 13.90
N VAL A 152 12.33 11.29 14.77
CA VAL A 152 11.52 10.40 15.60
C VAL A 152 10.20 10.16 14.88
N VAL A 153 9.90 8.88 14.67
CA VAL A 153 8.67 8.43 14.02
C VAL A 153 7.66 8.05 15.08
N SER A 154 6.43 8.55 14.95
CA SER A 154 5.33 8.25 15.88
C SER A 154 4.02 8.04 15.13
N GLU A 155 3.06 7.35 15.74
CA GLU A 155 1.71 7.21 15.18
C GLU A 155 1.02 8.57 15.09
N LEU A 156 0.37 8.85 13.96
CA LEU A 156 -0.46 10.03 13.79
C LEU A 156 -1.90 9.71 14.25
N LYS A 157 -2.33 10.33 15.34
CA LYS A 157 -3.62 10.03 15.98
C LYS A 157 -4.75 10.81 15.34
N ASP A 158 -5.97 10.28 15.37
CA ASP A 158 -7.15 10.95 14.82
C ASP A 158 -7.40 12.34 15.44
N THR A 159 -6.98 12.54 16.68
CA THR A 159 -7.09 13.80 17.43
C THR A 159 -5.95 14.78 17.18
N ASP A 160 -4.91 14.38 16.43
CA ASP A 160 -3.76 15.24 16.18
C ASP A 160 -4.19 16.42 15.30
N VAL A 161 -3.85 17.62 15.77
CA VAL A 161 -4.17 18.86 15.08
C VAL A 161 -3.21 19.06 13.92
N LEU A 162 -3.74 19.41 12.75
CA LEU A 162 -2.94 19.73 11.57
C LEU A 162 -2.35 21.13 11.71
N LEU A 163 -1.02 21.19 11.75
CA LEU A 163 -0.24 22.42 11.86
C LEU A 163 0.65 22.54 10.64
N SER A 164 0.82 23.77 10.16
CA SER A 164 1.73 24.03 9.04
C SER A 164 3.17 23.72 9.45
N GLY A 165 3.91 23.08 8.56
CA GLY A 165 5.21 22.48 8.83
C GLY A 165 5.17 21.04 9.38
N MET A 166 4.01 20.37 9.41
CA MET A 166 3.92 19.01 9.91
C MET A 166 4.44 18.02 8.86
N GLU A 167 5.52 17.33 9.18
CA GLU A 167 6.05 16.24 8.35
C GLU A 167 5.45 14.89 8.74
N PHE A 168 5.13 14.07 7.74
CA PHE A 168 4.64 12.73 7.95
C PHE A 168 5.13 11.79 6.85
N ARG A 169 5.23 10.51 7.21
CA ARG A 169 5.60 9.40 6.32
C ARG A 169 4.36 8.63 5.94
N ILE A 170 4.25 8.34 4.65
CA ILE A 170 3.22 7.46 4.09
C ILE A 170 3.87 6.11 3.84
N ASN A 171 3.37 5.09 4.54
CA ASN A 171 3.79 3.70 4.39
C ASN A 171 2.65 2.83 3.88
N LEU A 172 3.00 1.70 3.28
CA LEU A 172 2.09 0.64 2.90
C LEU A 172 2.35 -0.61 3.75
N CYS A 173 1.30 -1.20 4.33
CA CYS A 173 1.39 -2.46 5.05
C CYS A 173 1.39 -3.64 4.06
N ASP A 174 2.50 -4.36 3.94
CA ASP A 174 2.62 -5.46 2.98
C ASP A 174 1.91 -6.76 3.43
N ARG A 175 1.98 -7.80 2.59
CA ARG A 175 1.39 -9.11 2.89
C ARG A 175 1.95 -9.78 4.16
N GLY A 176 3.17 -9.42 4.55
CA GLY A 176 3.92 -9.94 5.69
C GLY A 176 3.82 -9.05 6.93
N PHE A 177 2.95 -8.04 6.92
CA PHE A 177 2.81 -7.04 7.98
C PHE A 177 4.07 -6.23 8.22
N ARG A 178 4.77 -5.88 7.13
CA ARG A 178 5.90 -4.97 7.13
C ARG A 178 5.48 -3.64 6.52
N LEU A 179 5.99 -2.56 7.10
CA LEU A 179 5.83 -1.23 6.54
C LEU A 179 6.82 -1.06 5.38
N ILE A 180 6.28 -0.72 4.21
CA ILE A 180 7.05 -0.29 3.05
C ILE A 180 6.91 1.22 2.97
N LYS A 181 8.03 1.95 3.14
CA LYS A 181 8.06 3.40 2.96
C LYS A 181 7.76 3.72 1.50
N ILE A 182 6.73 4.54 1.26
CA ILE A 182 6.36 5.02 -0.08
C ILE A 182 6.89 6.42 -0.28
N GLY A 183 6.62 7.32 0.68
CA GLY A 183 7.04 8.71 0.60
C GLY A 183 6.99 9.41 1.96
N GLU A 184 7.53 10.60 2.00
CA GLU A 184 7.41 11.55 3.10
C GLU A 184 6.88 12.84 2.50
N ALA A 185 5.96 13.48 3.20
CA ALA A 185 5.32 14.70 2.75
C ALA A 185 5.18 15.67 3.93
N LYS A 186 4.92 16.93 3.58
CA LYS A 186 4.77 18.02 4.51
C LYS A 186 3.41 18.69 4.30
N LEU A 187 2.78 19.08 5.40
CA LEU A 187 1.63 20.00 5.45
C LEU A 187 2.13 21.31 6.04
#